data_AF-A0A928ZVM8-F1
#
_entry.id   AF-A0A928ZVM8-F1
#
_cell.length_a   1.000
_cell.length_b   1.000
_cell.length_c   1.000
_cell.angle_alpha   90.00
_cell.angle_beta   90.00
_cell.angle_gamma   90.00
#
_symmetry.space_group_name_H-M   'P 1'
#
loop_
_entity.id
_entity.type
_entity.pdbx_description
1 polymer ?
#
loop_
_entity_poly.entity_id
_entity_poly.type
_entity_poly.pdbx_seq_one_letter_code
_entity_poly.pdbx_strand_id
1 'polypeptide(L)'
;MAQSTQKQGVKLVQIVESLFPDSLEALEPIANIVLTPAYRSAGSALAEATLQEVENLAGGYEQATPEQQIALTMLASMEIMSALALTVSAEEPTISRDWVTPEGVVHVDVNYAGTVLIINATMPTGGSIQLVGADADSQSSRPEAGMLTLAQTAPVIGNAYSLEVSLDDDCQRPLRFSVMVLELSES
;
A
#
# COMPACT_ATOMS: atom_id res chain seq x y z
N MET A 1 20.56 3.26 -3.10
CA MET A 1 19.87 2.29 -3.96
C MET A 1 19.83 0.86 -3.38
N ALA A 2 20.94 0.23 -2.96
CA ALA A 2 20.93 -1.18 -2.51
C ALA A 2 20.34 -1.46 -1.10
N GLN A 3 20.38 -0.50 -0.17
CA GLN A 3 19.91 -0.71 1.20
C GLN A 3 18.37 -0.71 1.33
N SER A 4 17.65 -0.06 0.42
CA SER A 4 16.19 0.05 0.46
C SER A 4 15.51 -1.26 0.06
N THR A 5 16.04 -1.92 -0.97
CA THR A 5 15.57 -3.23 -1.47
C THR A 5 15.73 -4.33 -0.42
N GLN A 6 16.84 -4.29 0.34
CA GLN A 6 17.12 -5.28 1.38
C GLN A 6 16.17 -5.14 2.59
N LYS A 7 15.83 -3.89 2.98
CA LYS A 7 14.86 -3.64 4.06
C LYS A 7 13.43 -4.04 3.70
N GLN A 8 13.04 -3.89 2.43
CA GLN A 8 11.71 -4.30 1.96
C GLN A 8 11.59 -5.82 1.78
N GLY A 9 12.64 -6.49 1.29
CA GLY A 9 12.65 -7.96 1.21
C GLY A 9 12.50 -8.63 2.57
N VAL A 10 13.20 -8.12 3.59
CA VAL A 10 13.06 -8.60 4.98
C VAL A 10 11.63 -8.38 5.51
N LYS A 11 11.01 -7.24 5.20
CA LYS A 11 9.63 -6.94 5.64
C LYS A 11 8.60 -7.84 4.96
N LEU A 12 8.78 -8.16 3.68
CA LEU A 12 7.92 -9.08 2.93
C LEU A 12 8.05 -10.51 3.47
N VAL A 13 9.28 -10.98 3.68
CA VAL A 13 9.56 -12.30 4.27
C VAL A 13 8.90 -12.42 5.64
N GLN A 14 9.01 -11.40 6.50
CA GLN A 14 8.37 -11.40 7.83
C GLN A 14 6.83 -11.45 7.77
N ILE A 15 6.20 -10.83 6.78
CA ILE A 15 4.73 -10.87 6.61
C ILE A 15 4.29 -12.29 6.20
N VAL A 16 4.99 -12.88 5.23
CA VAL A 16 4.64 -14.18 4.64
C VAL A 16 5.08 -15.36 5.51
N GLU A 17 6.10 -15.20 6.35
CA GLU A 17 6.60 -16.19 7.30
C GLU A 17 5.49 -16.71 8.23
N SER A 18 4.59 -15.83 8.67
CA SER A 18 3.45 -16.22 9.52
C SER A 18 2.43 -17.13 8.82
N LEU A 19 2.40 -17.13 7.48
CA LEU A 19 1.48 -17.92 6.66
C LEU A 19 2.08 -19.26 6.22
N PHE A 20 3.42 -19.39 6.23
CA PHE A 20 4.15 -20.59 5.80
C PHE A 20 5.24 -21.00 6.80
N PRO A 21 4.86 -21.38 8.05
CA PRO A 21 5.82 -21.71 9.10
C PRO A 21 6.68 -22.94 8.79
N ASP A 22 6.21 -23.84 7.91
CA ASP A 22 6.90 -25.07 7.54
C ASP A 22 7.82 -24.92 6.31
N SER A 23 7.93 -23.72 5.72
CA SER A 23 8.66 -23.49 4.47
C SER A 23 9.68 -22.34 4.53
N LEU A 24 10.20 -22.07 5.73
CA LEU A 24 11.15 -20.97 6.00
C LEU A 24 12.38 -20.96 5.08
N GLU A 25 12.93 -22.13 4.76
CA GLU A 25 14.12 -22.28 3.89
C GLU A 25 13.84 -21.90 2.42
N ALA A 26 12.57 -21.95 1.98
CA ALA A 26 12.15 -21.60 0.64
C ALA A 26 11.76 -20.12 0.49
N LEU A 27 11.53 -19.39 1.60
CA LEU A 27 11.05 -18.00 1.57
C LEU A 27 12.09 -17.03 1.00
N GLU A 28 13.34 -17.05 1.49
CA GLU A 28 14.39 -16.15 1.03
C GLU A 28 14.72 -16.29 -0.48
N PRO A 29 14.91 -17.51 -1.04
CA PRO A 29 15.20 -17.63 -2.47
C PRO A 29 14.02 -17.21 -3.34
N ILE A 30 12.78 -17.50 -2.93
CA ILE A 30 11.58 -17.10 -3.67
C ILE A 30 11.38 -15.58 -3.59
N ALA A 31 11.58 -14.97 -2.42
CA ALA A 31 11.54 -13.52 -2.26
C ALA A 31 12.54 -12.83 -3.19
N ASN A 32 13.77 -13.35 -3.31
CA ASN A 32 14.77 -12.79 -4.22
C ASN A 32 14.31 -12.87 -5.69
N ILE A 33 13.65 -13.95 -6.10
CA ILE A 33 13.10 -14.11 -7.46
C ILE A 33 11.93 -13.15 -7.69
N VAL A 34 11.00 -13.02 -6.75
CA VAL A 34 9.82 -12.15 -6.87
C VAL A 34 10.21 -10.66 -6.86
N LEU A 35 11.21 -10.28 -6.05
CA LEU A 35 11.66 -8.90 -5.93
C LEU A 35 12.53 -8.43 -7.12
N THR A 36 13.17 -9.34 -7.86
CA THR A 36 14.12 -8.98 -8.94
C THR A 36 13.45 -8.33 -10.17
N PRO A 37 12.29 -8.81 -10.68
CA PRO A 37 11.56 -8.15 -11.77
C PRO A 37 10.78 -6.92 -11.29
N ALA A 38 10.15 -6.99 -10.12
CA ALA A 38 9.30 -5.92 -9.58
C ALA A 38 10.05 -4.61 -9.35
N TYR A 39 11.37 -4.67 -9.10
CA TYR A 39 12.21 -3.48 -8.92
C TYR A 39 12.74 -2.87 -10.21
N ARG A 40 12.70 -3.60 -11.34
CA ARG A 40 13.24 -3.12 -12.62
C ARG A 40 12.21 -2.36 -13.46
N SER A 41 10.94 -2.48 -13.11
CA SER A 41 9.82 -1.78 -13.74
C SER A 41 8.92 -1.21 -12.66
N ALA A 42 9.08 0.08 -12.38
CA ALA A 42 8.06 0.85 -11.70
C ALA A 42 6.75 0.77 -12.52
N GLY A 43 5.75 0.02 -12.04
CA GLY A 43 4.43 -0.04 -12.66
C GLY A 43 3.77 -1.42 -12.55
N SER A 44 2.56 -1.45 -11.97
CA SER A 44 1.75 -2.63 -11.66
C SER A 44 1.57 -3.62 -12.82
N ALA A 45 1.69 -3.17 -14.07
CA ALA A 45 1.38 -3.95 -15.26
C ALA A 45 2.23 -5.23 -15.44
N LEU A 46 3.48 -5.26 -14.98
CA LEU A 46 4.32 -6.48 -15.08
C LEU A 46 4.07 -7.46 -13.93
N ALA A 47 3.68 -6.97 -12.75
CA ALA A 47 3.26 -7.80 -11.63
C ALA A 47 1.89 -8.45 -11.92
N GLU A 48 0.94 -7.68 -12.46
CA GLU A 48 -0.36 -8.17 -12.91
C GLU A 48 -0.22 -9.20 -14.05
N ALA A 49 0.67 -8.94 -15.03
CA ALA A 49 0.94 -9.91 -16.09
C ALA A 49 1.55 -11.22 -15.55
N THR A 50 2.49 -11.13 -14.60
CA THR A 50 3.09 -12.34 -14.00
C THR A 50 2.12 -13.08 -13.08
N LEU A 51 1.26 -12.39 -12.34
CA LEU A 51 0.18 -13.01 -11.57
C LEU A 51 -0.79 -13.76 -12.48
N GLN A 52 -1.26 -13.12 -13.55
CA GLN A 52 -2.19 -13.74 -14.49
C GLN A 52 -1.56 -14.92 -15.22
N GLU A 53 -0.28 -14.83 -15.62
CA GLU A 53 0.44 -15.94 -16.24
C GLU A 53 0.66 -17.09 -15.24
N VAL A 54 1.00 -16.81 -13.98
CA VAL A 54 1.21 -17.85 -12.96
C VAL A 54 -0.11 -18.50 -12.53
N GLU A 55 -1.20 -17.75 -12.36
CA GLU A 55 -2.53 -18.28 -12.08
C GLU A 55 -3.04 -19.19 -13.20
N ASN A 56 -2.82 -18.78 -14.46
CA ASN A 56 -3.19 -19.57 -15.64
C ASN A 56 -2.33 -20.83 -15.81
N LEU A 57 -1.05 -20.79 -15.40
CA LEU A 57 -0.13 -21.93 -15.47
C LEU A 57 -0.35 -22.95 -14.33
N ALA A 58 -0.77 -22.50 -13.14
CA ALA A 58 -0.95 -23.35 -11.96
C ALA A 58 -2.38 -23.89 -11.77
N GLY A 59 -3.37 -23.43 -12.56
CA GLY A 59 -4.76 -23.84 -12.39
C GLY A 59 -5.41 -23.28 -11.11
N GLY A 60 -4.89 -22.16 -10.62
CA GLY A 60 -5.27 -21.52 -9.37
C GLY A 60 -4.36 -21.84 -8.18
N TYR A 61 -4.47 -21.03 -7.12
CA TYR A 61 -3.64 -21.12 -5.91
C TYR A 61 -3.69 -22.52 -5.26
N GLU A 62 -4.86 -23.15 -5.19
CA GLU A 62 -5.06 -24.44 -4.52
C GLU A 62 -4.38 -25.61 -5.24
N GLN A 63 -4.08 -25.47 -6.54
CA GLN A 63 -3.42 -26.50 -7.36
C GLN A 63 -1.93 -26.22 -7.58
N ALA A 64 -1.45 -25.07 -7.14
CA ALA A 64 -0.07 -24.65 -7.24
C ALA A 64 0.84 -25.47 -6.30
N THR A 65 2.10 -25.69 -6.69
CA THR A 65 3.09 -26.31 -5.78
C THR A 65 3.33 -25.40 -4.57
N PRO A 66 3.85 -25.92 -3.45
CA PRO A 66 4.13 -25.10 -2.26
C PRO A 66 4.98 -23.86 -2.58
N GLU A 67 5.99 -23.99 -3.45
CA GLU A 67 6.82 -22.87 -3.89
C GLU A 67 6.04 -21.83 -4.71
N GLN A 68 5.11 -22.28 -5.56
CA GLN A 68 4.25 -21.40 -6.35
C GLN A 68 3.22 -20.68 -5.47
N GLN A 69 2.67 -21.34 -4.44
CA GLN A 69 1.77 -20.72 -3.46
C GLN A 69 2.47 -19.62 -2.68
N ILE A 70 3.72 -19.86 -2.27
CA ILE A 70 4.56 -18.84 -1.62
C ILE A 70 4.78 -17.65 -2.56
N ALA A 71 5.15 -17.90 -3.81
CA ALA A 71 5.37 -16.84 -4.80
C ALA A 71 4.10 -16.01 -5.06
N LEU A 72 2.96 -16.67 -5.26
CA LEU A 72 1.65 -16.02 -5.44
C LEU A 72 1.26 -15.19 -4.21
N THR A 73 1.47 -15.72 -3.01
CA THR A 73 1.19 -14.99 -1.76
C THR A 73 2.10 -13.77 -1.60
N MET A 74 3.37 -13.89 -1.96
CA MET A 74 4.32 -12.76 -1.96
C MET A 74 3.89 -11.67 -2.93
N LEU A 75 3.49 -12.05 -4.15
CA LEU A 75 2.98 -11.12 -5.15
C LEU A 75 1.72 -10.41 -4.64
N ALA A 76 0.74 -11.15 -4.13
CA ALA A 76 -0.48 -10.57 -3.55
C ALA A 76 -0.16 -9.63 -2.37
N SER A 77 0.79 -10.01 -1.51
CA SER A 77 1.24 -9.15 -0.40
C SER A 77 1.88 -7.86 -0.89
N MET A 78 2.69 -7.93 -1.95
CA MET A 78 3.28 -6.74 -2.58
C MET A 78 2.22 -5.83 -3.20
N GLU A 79 1.22 -6.40 -3.87
CA GLU A 79 0.10 -5.62 -4.43
C GLU A 79 -0.68 -4.90 -3.34
N ILE A 80 -1.02 -5.60 -2.24
CA ILE A 80 -1.69 -4.99 -1.09
C ILE A 80 -0.83 -3.87 -0.49
N MET A 81 0.47 -4.11 -0.28
CA MET A 81 1.37 -3.09 0.25
C MET A 81 1.49 -1.89 -0.69
N SER A 82 1.51 -2.10 -2.01
CA SER A 82 1.55 -1.05 -3.00
C SER A 82 0.25 -0.26 -3.06
N ALA A 83 -0.89 -0.93 -2.93
CA ALA A 83 -2.21 -0.30 -2.95
C ALA A 83 -2.47 0.53 -1.67
N LEU A 84 -1.83 0.16 -0.55
CA LEU A 84 -1.86 0.91 0.72
C LEU A 84 -0.75 1.97 0.83
N ALA A 85 0.09 2.14 -0.19
CA ALA A 85 1.12 3.18 -0.24
C ALA A 85 0.68 4.35 -1.13
N LEU A 86 0.64 5.55 -0.54
CA LEU A 86 0.25 6.79 -1.18
C LEU A 86 1.48 7.71 -1.24
N THR A 87 2.22 7.60 -2.32
CA THR A 87 3.45 8.36 -2.52
C THR A 87 3.22 9.47 -3.52
N VAL A 88 3.61 10.69 -3.18
CA VAL A 88 3.49 11.89 -4.02
C VAL A 88 4.81 12.63 -4.09
N SER A 89 5.05 13.34 -5.19
CA SER A 89 6.25 14.17 -5.40
C SER A 89 5.87 15.45 -6.13
N ALA A 90 6.84 16.33 -6.42
CA ALA A 90 6.56 17.51 -7.24
C ALA A 90 6.27 17.15 -8.72
N GLU A 91 6.75 16.01 -9.21
CA GLU A 91 6.50 15.53 -10.58
C GLU A 91 5.18 14.77 -10.69
N GLU A 92 4.85 14.02 -9.64
CA GLU A 92 3.61 13.28 -9.49
C GLU A 92 2.88 13.79 -8.22
N PRO A 93 2.28 15.00 -8.30
CA PRO A 93 1.69 15.63 -7.12
C PRO A 93 0.42 14.95 -6.66
N THR A 94 -0.24 14.17 -7.51
CA THR A 94 -1.54 13.56 -7.22
C THR A 94 -1.49 12.05 -7.33
N ILE A 95 -2.06 11.36 -6.35
CA ILE A 95 -2.33 9.92 -6.39
C ILE A 95 -3.71 9.64 -5.81
N SER A 96 -4.43 8.73 -6.44
CA SER A 96 -5.78 8.33 -6.01
C SER A 96 -5.86 6.81 -5.90
N ARG A 97 -6.60 6.31 -4.89
CA ARG A 97 -6.84 4.89 -4.66
C ARG A 97 -8.29 4.63 -4.29
N ASP A 98 -8.83 3.56 -4.85
CA ASP A 98 -10.12 2.99 -4.49
C ASP A 98 -9.93 1.74 -3.64
N TRP A 99 -10.71 1.65 -2.56
CA TRP A 99 -10.75 0.47 -1.72
C TRP A 99 -12.19 -0.02 -1.56
N VAL A 100 -12.45 -1.25 -1.98
CA VAL A 100 -13.76 -1.88 -1.81
C VAL A 100 -13.86 -2.43 -0.39
N THR A 101 -14.85 -1.97 0.35
CA THR A 101 -15.21 -2.45 1.69
C THR A 101 -16.62 -3.05 1.68
N PRO A 102 -17.01 -3.81 2.70
CA PRO A 102 -18.40 -4.27 2.86
C PRO A 102 -19.43 -3.13 2.86
N GLU A 103 -19.06 -1.94 3.34
CA GLU A 103 -19.93 -0.75 3.40
C GLU A 103 -19.98 0.03 2.08
N GLY A 104 -19.12 -0.33 1.11
CA GLY A 104 -19.00 0.33 -0.19
C GLY A 104 -17.56 0.73 -0.52
N VAL A 105 -17.40 1.57 -1.54
CA VAL A 105 -16.08 2.01 -2.01
C VAL A 105 -15.62 3.22 -1.22
N VAL A 106 -14.43 3.14 -0.65
CA VAL A 106 -13.69 4.28 -0.07
C VAL A 106 -12.73 4.80 -1.14
N HIS A 107 -12.86 6.06 -1.52
CA HIS A 107 -11.96 6.73 -2.45
C HIS A 107 -11.02 7.65 -1.67
N VAL A 108 -9.71 7.51 -1.86
CA VAL A 108 -8.69 8.34 -1.22
C VAL A 108 -7.88 9.06 -2.28
N ASP A 109 -7.90 10.39 -2.25
CA ASP A 109 -7.07 11.26 -3.07
C ASP A 109 -6.02 11.95 -2.20
N VAL A 110 -4.79 11.95 -2.66
CA VAL A 110 -3.70 12.71 -2.06
C VAL A 110 -3.14 13.66 -3.10
N ASN A 111 -3.04 14.93 -2.75
CA ASN A 111 -2.51 15.98 -3.58
C ASN A 111 -1.43 16.78 -2.84
N TYR A 112 -0.25 16.88 -3.43
CA TYR A 112 0.86 17.66 -2.93
C TYR A 112 1.03 18.94 -3.74
N ALA A 113 0.65 20.07 -3.14
CA ALA A 113 0.73 21.40 -3.71
C ALA A 113 1.95 22.16 -3.18
N GLY A 114 3.15 21.61 -3.39
CA GLY A 114 4.45 22.24 -3.13
C GLY A 114 4.85 22.40 -1.66
N THR A 115 3.96 22.92 -0.81
CA THR A 115 4.17 23.04 0.64
C THR A 115 2.98 22.55 1.45
N VAL A 116 1.92 22.07 0.80
CA VAL A 116 0.72 21.57 1.46
C VAL A 116 0.39 20.21 0.89
N LEU A 117 0.22 19.23 1.78
CA LEU A 117 -0.30 17.91 1.47
C LEU A 117 -1.79 17.90 1.81
N ILE A 118 -2.64 17.72 0.82
CA ILE A 118 -4.09 17.67 0.95
C ILE A 118 -4.52 16.23 0.73
N ILE A 119 -5.27 15.68 1.68
CA ILE A 119 -5.81 14.33 1.61
C ILE A 119 -7.33 14.46 1.63
N ASN A 120 -7.99 13.94 0.59
CA ASN A 120 -9.44 13.81 0.55
C ASN A 120 -9.81 12.33 0.63
N ALA A 121 -10.77 12.00 1.47
CA ALA A 121 -11.34 10.66 1.54
C ALA A 121 -12.85 10.75 1.35
N THR A 122 -13.38 10.15 0.28
CA THR A 122 -14.81 9.99 0.08
C THR A 122 -15.22 8.63 0.62
N MET A 123 -16.07 8.64 1.64
CA MET A 123 -16.51 7.44 2.35
C MET A 123 -17.96 7.10 2.00
N PRO A 124 -18.31 5.81 1.90
CA PRO A 124 -19.67 5.38 1.58
C PRO A 124 -20.62 5.51 2.79
N THR A 125 -20.08 5.67 4.00
CA THR A 125 -20.80 5.82 5.28
C THR A 125 -20.12 6.87 6.16
N GLY A 126 -20.65 7.08 7.37
CA GLY A 126 -20.00 7.87 8.42
C GLY A 126 -18.67 7.27 8.86
N GLY A 127 -17.79 8.10 9.41
CA GLY A 127 -16.46 7.67 9.84
C GLY A 127 -15.50 8.81 10.16
N SER A 128 -14.23 8.46 10.24
CA SER A 128 -13.15 9.41 10.49
C SER A 128 -11.89 9.09 9.70
N ILE A 129 -11.13 10.13 9.39
CA ILE A 129 -9.76 10.02 8.90
C ILE A 129 -8.80 10.69 9.85
N GLN A 130 -7.66 10.05 10.10
CA GLN A 130 -6.60 10.56 10.95
C GLN A 130 -5.26 10.41 10.24
N LEU A 131 -4.50 11.50 10.14
CA LEU A 131 -3.12 11.49 9.70
C LEU A 131 -2.23 11.59 10.94
N VAL A 132 -1.39 10.58 11.16
CA VAL A 132 -0.43 10.50 12.25
C VAL A 132 0.98 10.62 11.68
N GLY A 133 1.76 11.54 12.23
CA GLY A 133 3.13 11.82 11.77
C GLY A 133 4.06 12.19 12.92
N ALA A 134 5.36 12.26 12.63
CA ALA A 134 6.35 12.68 13.64
C ALA A 134 6.12 14.13 14.12
N ASP A 135 5.58 14.98 13.24
CA ASP A 135 5.52 16.43 13.42
C ASP A 135 4.11 16.96 13.67
N ALA A 136 3.08 16.18 13.35
CA ALA A 136 1.68 16.57 13.52
C ALA A 136 0.72 15.38 13.41
N ASP A 137 -0.33 15.45 14.24
CA ASP A 137 -1.51 14.60 14.14
C ASP A 137 -2.71 15.46 13.72
N SER A 138 -3.43 15.04 12.69
CA SER A 138 -4.63 15.73 12.20
C SER A 138 -5.77 14.73 12.06
N GLN A 139 -6.98 15.12 12.48
CA GLN A 139 -8.16 14.25 12.42
C GLN A 139 -9.36 15.02 11.87
N SER A 140 -10.19 14.33 11.10
CA SER A 140 -11.46 14.83 10.58
C SER A 140 -12.48 13.71 10.64
N SER A 141 -13.73 14.00 10.99
CA SER A 141 -14.79 13.01 11.10
C SER A 141 -16.14 13.56 10.68
N ARG A 142 -17.03 12.65 10.28
CA ARG A 142 -18.40 12.99 9.89
C ARG A 142 -19.35 11.82 10.10
N PRO A 143 -20.60 12.08 10.48
CA PRO A 143 -21.58 11.03 10.83
C PRO A 143 -22.31 10.39 9.64
N GLU A 144 -22.13 10.89 8.41
CA GLU A 144 -22.86 10.43 7.22
C GLU A 144 -21.89 10.07 6.08
N ALA A 145 -22.38 9.71 4.89
CA ALA A 145 -21.61 9.36 3.67
C ALA A 145 -21.21 10.58 2.80
N GLY A 146 -20.03 10.57 2.15
CA GLY A 146 -19.40 11.77 1.55
C GLY A 146 -17.93 12.03 1.96
N MET A 147 -17.44 13.25 1.68
CA MET A 147 -16.01 13.58 1.69
C MET A 147 -15.50 14.17 3.01
N LEU A 148 -14.33 13.71 3.46
CA LEU A 148 -13.49 14.31 4.51
C LEU A 148 -12.21 14.85 3.87
N THR A 149 -11.70 15.96 4.42
CA THR A 149 -10.43 16.57 3.98
C THR A 149 -9.51 16.78 5.16
N LEU A 150 -8.23 16.42 5.00
CA LEU A 150 -7.11 16.79 5.85
C LEU A 150 -6.11 17.60 5.05
N ALA A 151 -5.48 18.58 5.70
CA ALA A 151 -4.40 19.35 5.10
C ALA A 151 -3.23 19.43 6.08
N GLN A 152 -2.06 19.00 5.63
CA GLN A 152 -0.80 19.12 6.35
C GLN A 152 0.06 20.17 5.67
N THR A 153 0.38 21.25 6.39
CA THR A 153 1.31 22.27 5.91
C THR A 153 2.74 21.88 6.21
N ALA A 154 3.65 22.18 5.28
CA ALA A 154 5.07 21.86 5.32
C ALA A 154 5.35 20.40 5.71
N PRO A 155 4.87 19.40 4.94
CA PRO A 155 5.18 18.00 5.21
C PRO A 155 6.70 17.78 5.10
N VAL A 156 7.24 16.94 5.98
CA VAL A 156 8.65 16.57 5.98
C VAL A 156 8.90 15.57 4.85
N ILE A 157 9.75 15.95 3.90
CA ILE A 157 10.05 15.10 2.75
C ILE A 157 10.82 13.85 3.20
N GLY A 158 10.45 12.70 2.63
CA GLY A 158 10.99 11.39 2.98
C GLY A 158 10.41 10.80 4.28
N ASN A 159 9.56 11.54 5.01
CA ASN A 159 8.88 11.02 6.19
C ASN A 159 7.62 10.25 5.78
N ALA A 160 7.36 9.13 6.47
CA ALA A 160 6.15 8.33 6.26
C ALA A 160 5.10 8.71 7.30
N TYR A 161 3.97 9.23 6.83
CA TYR A 161 2.78 9.49 7.62
C TYR A 161 1.84 8.28 7.57
N SER A 162 1.18 7.99 8.67
CA SER A 162 0.16 6.94 8.76
C SER A 162 -1.22 7.58 8.63
N LEU A 163 -1.90 7.34 7.52
CA LEU A 163 -3.29 7.74 7.32
C LEU A 163 -4.20 6.58 7.73
N GLU A 164 -5.01 6.78 8.76
CA GLU A 164 -6.02 5.84 9.22
C GLU A 164 -7.39 6.29 8.74
N VAL A 165 -8.12 5.39 8.09
CA VAL A 165 -9.49 5.60 7.63
C VAL A 165 -10.39 4.61 8.35
N SER A 166 -11.24 5.12 9.23
CA SER A 166 -12.18 4.36 10.03
C SER A 166 -13.60 4.63 9.53
N LEU A 167 -14.38 3.59 9.30
CA LEU A 167 -15.82 3.69 9.07
C LEU A 167 -16.54 3.48 10.40
N ASP A 168 -17.75 4.04 10.56
CA ASP A 168 -18.51 3.98 11.82
C ASP A 168 -19.01 2.57 12.19
N ASP A 169 -18.87 1.57 11.30
CA ASP A 169 -19.20 0.19 11.62
C ASP A 169 -18.13 -0.44 12.54
N ASP A 170 -18.55 -0.83 13.75
CA ASP A 170 -17.72 -1.41 14.82
C ASP A 170 -16.99 -2.71 14.44
N CYS A 171 -17.34 -3.34 13.31
CA CYS A 171 -16.75 -4.61 12.88
C CYS A 171 -15.47 -4.47 12.04
N GLN A 172 -15.08 -3.27 11.61
CA GLN A 172 -13.95 -3.10 10.68
C GLN A 172 -12.74 -2.44 11.37
N ARG A 173 -11.57 -3.08 11.22
CA ARG A 173 -10.30 -2.42 11.54
C ARG A 173 -10.11 -1.26 10.56
N PRO A 174 -9.55 -0.12 11.01
CA PRO A 174 -9.29 1.00 10.13
C PRO A 174 -8.35 0.61 8.99
N LEU A 175 -8.62 1.11 7.79
CA LEU A 175 -7.70 1.02 6.67
C LEU A 175 -6.53 1.95 6.94
N ARG A 176 -5.32 1.41 6.96
CA ARG A 176 -4.10 2.17 7.24
C ARG A 176 -3.26 2.30 5.98
N PHE A 177 -3.09 3.52 5.52
CA PHE A 177 -2.25 3.88 4.38
C PHE A 177 -0.94 4.50 4.85
N SER A 178 0.14 4.25 4.11
CA SER A 178 1.41 4.95 4.29
C SER A 178 1.46 6.10 3.28
N VAL A 179 1.40 7.34 3.76
CA VAL A 179 1.50 8.54 2.93
C VAL A 179 2.93 9.09 3.01
N MET A 180 3.57 9.31 1.87
CA MET A 180 4.94 9.82 1.83
C MET A 180 5.10 10.87 0.73
N VAL A 181 5.78 11.96 1.05
CA VAL A 181 6.23 12.94 0.07
C VAL A 181 7.68 12.64 -0.29
N LEU A 182 8.00 12.48 -1.57
CA LEU A 182 9.37 12.25 -2.04
C LEU A 182 10.00 13.53 -2.59
N GLU A 183 11.34 13.63 -2.46
CA GLU A 183 12.11 14.65 -3.16
C GLU A 183 12.13 14.34 -4.66
N LEU A 184 12.14 15.40 -5.47
CA LEU A 184 12.54 15.33 -6.88
C LEU A 184 13.89 14.62 -6.97
N SER A 185 13.94 13.51 -7.69
CA SER A 185 15.21 12.86 -7.99
C SER A 185 15.86 13.63 -9.13
N GLU A 186 16.75 14.59 -8.82
CA GLU A 186 17.59 15.21 -9.86
C GLU A 186 18.37 14.10 -10.58
N SER A 187 18.11 13.98 -11.88
CA SER A 187 18.74 13.00 -12.79
C SER A 187 20.14 13.43 -13.18
#